data_AF-A0A9W4S3U7-F1
#
_entry.id   AF-A0A9W4S3U7-F1
#
_cell.length_a   1.000
_cell.length_b   1.000
_cell.length_c   1.000
_cell.angle_alpha   90.00
_cell.angle_beta   90.00
_cell.angle_gamma   90.00
#
_symmetry.space_group_name_H-M   'P 1'
#
loop_
_entity.id
_entity.type
_entity.pdbx_description
1 polymer ?
#
loop_
_entity_poly.entity_id
_entity_poly.type
_entity_poly.pdbx_seq_one_letter_code
_entity_poly.pdbx_strand_id
1 'polypeptide(L)'
;MAAFRFLVLLACFLGLSSCVAAADLSYNGIPPCAISCILQEIGAGHSICALTNQTCMCNDKVLAGYVQTCVMANCTVKEMLVAQNQSLAACGVPPAQQDTVMQWFRALLFGLPTFFIIVRITNKYMKLSPWGWDDTTCLVAYVVLAAFLPAAYLAEETGAGRDIWSLTPEQITYFLVLFYVFGMLYLTSLAFVKASILFLYLRIFPDEKFRRVLWCTQMFNLLLLIAFVGGTVGSCQPIHYFWDGWTGEMKGQCINLNAFAMCHGALNVALDVWMLVLPATQVYDLRMPLMRKLGVMLMFGVGVFLTAVSAYRVKALLIFSTSYNVTADSFQSSLWSHIELCVGIFVACLPSTRQVWRILFPKIVTQLSRTGRSAKGSNNESQASRTISSPPERARVVSYEEASIAHLVGDFRNIDLNDLPSEPDTPSIPKTPKSRIEFKEEPCSGSSRGNDSTRSMLKIKEEA
;
A
#
# COMPACT_ATOMS: atom_id res chain seq x y z
N MET A 1 56.01 12.12 -2.67
CA MET A 1 54.56 11.84 -2.46
C MET A 1 53.78 11.59 -3.75
N ALA A 2 54.17 12.12 -4.92
CA ALA A 2 53.48 11.84 -6.19
C ALA A 2 53.76 10.41 -6.76
N ALA A 3 54.98 9.90 -6.62
CA ALA A 3 55.36 8.57 -7.13
C ALA A 3 54.66 7.40 -6.40
N PHE A 4 54.40 7.55 -5.10
CA PHE A 4 53.68 6.55 -4.30
C PHE A 4 52.20 6.47 -4.69
N ARG A 5 51.58 7.61 -5.06
CA ARG A 5 50.19 7.65 -5.54
C ARG A 5 50.04 7.05 -6.94
N PHE A 6 51.07 7.13 -7.77
CA PHE A 6 51.07 6.53 -9.12
C PHE A 6 51.22 5.00 -9.06
N LEU A 7 52.06 4.47 -8.16
CA LEU A 7 52.21 3.02 -7.93
C LEU A 7 50.95 2.37 -7.35
N VAL A 8 50.21 3.07 -6.48
CA VAL A 8 48.93 2.59 -5.94
C VAL A 8 47.83 2.57 -7.02
N LEU A 9 47.82 3.54 -7.94
CA LEU A 9 46.88 3.56 -9.07
C LEU A 9 47.18 2.49 -10.12
N LEU A 10 48.47 2.15 -10.33
CA LEU A 10 48.88 1.09 -11.25
C LEU A 10 48.59 -0.32 -10.68
N ALA A 11 48.65 -0.48 -9.36
CA ALA A 11 48.21 -1.69 -8.65
C ALA A 11 46.67 -1.87 -8.72
N CYS A 12 45.89 -0.78 -8.71
CA CYS A 12 44.44 -0.84 -8.91
C CYS A 12 44.05 -1.22 -10.35
N PHE A 13 44.83 -0.85 -11.37
CA PHE A 13 44.53 -1.18 -12.77
C PHE A 13 44.91 -2.62 -13.16
N LEU A 14 45.90 -3.22 -12.49
CA LEU A 14 46.29 -4.63 -12.71
C LEU A 14 45.49 -5.62 -11.84
N GLY A 15 44.65 -5.13 -10.92
CA GLY A 15 43.80 -5.94 -10.05
C GLY A 15 42.42 -6.31 -10.61
N LEU A 16 42.03 -5.79 -11.78
CA LEU A 16 40.80 -6.19 -12.49
C LEU A 16 41.09 -7.34 -13.48
N SER A 17 41.66 -8.43 -13.00
CA SER A 17 41.27 -9.73 -13.55
C SER A 17 40.10 -10.19 -12.68
N SER A 18 38.88 -9.95 -13.15
CA SER A 18 37.76 -10.78 -12.77
C SER A 18 38.13 -12.19 -13.23
N CYS A 19 38.68 -12.98 -12.31
CA CYS A 19 38.52 -14.42 -12.39
C CYS A 19 37.01 -14.67 -12.37
N VAL A 20 36.41 -14.73 -13.55
CA VAL A 20 35.23 -15.56 -13.75
C VAL A 20 35.73 -16.95 -13.46
N ALA A 21 35.63 -17.36 -12.19
CA ALA A 21 35.65 -18.76 -11.87
C ALA A 21 34.57 -19.36 -12.75
N ALA A 22 34.95 -20.25 -13.66
CA ALA A 22 34.01 -21.21 -14.19
C ALA A 22 33.43 -21.88 -12.94
N ALA A 23 32.20 -21.52 -12.58
CA ALA A 23 31.47 -22.30 -11.62
C ALA A 23 31.29 -23.65 -12.30
N ASP A 24 32.03 -24.65 -11.82
CA ASP A 24 31.65 -26.03 -12.07
C ASP A 24 30.19 -26.16 -11.61
N LEU A 25 29.37 -26.88 -12.37
CA LEU A 25 27.99 -27.16 -12.02
C LEU A 25 27.97 -27.99 -10.74
N SER A 26 28.08 -27.28 -9.61
CA SER A 26 28.20 -27.87 -8.30
C SER A 26 26.78 -28.17 -7.84
N TYR A 27 26.28 -29.35 -8.22
CA TYR A 27 25.07 -29.94 -7.65
C TYR A 27 25.19 -30.22 -6.13
N ASN A 28 26.30 -29.82 -5.50
CA ASN A 28 26.50 -29.93 -4.07
C ASN A 28 25.39 -29.20 -3.31
N GLY A 29 24.64 -29.95 -2.52
CA GLY A 29 23.54 -29.43 -1.69
C GLY A 29 22.17 -29.37 -2.37
N ILE A 30 22.05 -29.64 -3.68
CA ILE A 30 20.75 -29.77 -4.35
C ILE A 30 20.17 -31.16 -4.04
N PRO A 31 18.91 -31.27 -3.58
CA PRO A 31 18.32 -32.56 -3.27
C PRO A 31 18.12 -33.43 -4.53
N PRO A 32 18.23 -34.77 -4.43
CA PRO A 32 18.17 -35.67 -5.58
C PRO A 32 16.87 -35.55 -6.39
N CYS A 33 15.74 -35.29 -5.73
CA CYS A 33 14.46 -35.10 -6.40
C CYS A 33 14.50 -33.91 -7.38
N ALA A 34 15.14 -32.80 -7.01
CA ALA A 34 15.24 -31.62 -7.85
C ALA A 34 16.21 -31.83 -9.01
N ILE A 35 17.30 -32.58 -8.79
CA ILE A 35 18.22 -32.98 -9.87
C ILE A 35 17.48 -33.81 -10.92
N SER A 36 16.64 -34.76 -10.49
CA SER A 36 15.86 -35.58 -11.41
C SER A 36 14.91 -34.75 -12.28
N CYS A 37 14.27 -33.72 -11.71
CA CYS A 37 13.43 -32.79 -12.44
C CYS A 37 14.22 -31.93 -13.45
N ILE A 38 15.38 -31.41 -13.06
CA ILE A 38 16.24 -30.63 -13.98
C ILE A 38 16.63 -31.49 -15.19
N LEU A 39 17.09 -32.72 -14.96
CA LEU A 39 17.50 -33.62 -16.04
C LEU A 39 16.33 -34.05 -16.93
N GLN A 40 15.16 -34.29 -16.33
CA GLN A 40 13.96 -34.66 -17.06
C GLN A 40 13.50 -33.56 -18.03
N GLU A 41 13.44 -32.31 -17.56
CA GLU A 41 12.95 -31.20 -18.38
C GLU A 41 13.94 -30.79 -19.48
N ILE A 42 15.25 -30.93 -19.22
CA ILE A 42 16.27 -30.78 -20.26
C ILE A 42 16.15 -31.91 -21.30
N GLY A 43 15.98 -33.16 -20.84
CA GLY A 43 15.78 -34.32 -21.72
C GLY A 43 14.50 -34.27 -22.54
N ALA A 44 13.46 -33.58 -22.05
CA ALA A 44 12.21 -33.34 -22.76
C ALA A 44 12.32 -32.29 -23.89
N GLY A 45 13.47 -31.62 -24.02
CA GLY A 45 13.71 -30.62 -25.05
C GLY A 45 13.09 -29.25 -24.75
N HIS A 46 12.73 -28.97 -23.50
CA HIS A 46 12.19 -27.67 -23.09
C HIS A 46 13.25 -26.57 -22.96
N SER A 47 14.54 -26.88 -23.15
CA SER A 47 15.64 -25.93 -23.21
C SER A 47 16.63 -26.29 -24.31
N ILE A 48 17.24 -25.27 -24.90
CA ILE A 48 18.37 -25.39 -25.84
C ILE A 48 19.73 -25.36 -25.13
N CYS A 49 19.74 -25.18 -23.82
CA CYS A 49 20.97 -25.08 -23.04
C CYS A 49 21.66 -26.44 -22.91
N ALA A 50 22.97 -26.47 -23.18
CA ALA A 50 23.79 -27.63 -22.86
C ALA A 50 23.89 -27.83 -21.34
N LEU A 51 23.95 -29.08 -20.88
CA LEU A 51 24.04 -29.44 -19.45
C LEU A 51 25.26 -28.82 -18.74
N THR A 52 26.29 -28.46 -19.49
CA THR A 52 27.53 -27.85 -19.01
C THR A 52 27.48 -26.32 -19.01
N ASN A 53 26.48 -25.70 -19.67
CA ASN A 53 26.37 -24.26 -19.80
C ASN A 53 25.47 -23.66 -18.71
N GLN A 54 26.07 -23.44 -17.55
CA GLN A 54 25.39 -22.87 -16.37
C GLN A 54 24.75 -21.52 -16.64
N THR A 55 25.44 -20.61 -17.34
CA THR A 55 24.92 -19.26 -17.62
C THR A 55 23.68 -19.30 -18.51
N CYS A 56 23.61 -20.25 -19.45
CA CYS A 56 22.42 -20.45 -20.26
C CYS A 56 21.24 -20.91 -19.39
N MET A 57 21.45 -21.95 -18.57
CA MET A 57 20.38 -22.49 -17.70
C MET A 57 19.87 -21.46 -16.69
N CYS A 58 20.75 -20.65 -16.11
CA CYS A 58 20.38 -19.60 -15.16
C CYS A 58 19.51 -18.49 -15.79
N ASN A 59 19.60 -18.27 -17.10
CA ASN A 59 18.83 -17.24 -17.81
C ASN A 59 17.57 -17.79 -18.50
N ASP A 60 17.40 -19.11 -18.55
CA ASP A 60 16.27 -19.75 -19.21
C ASP A 60 15.03 -19.80 -18.30
N LYS A 61 14.16 -18.80 -18.46
CA LYS A 61 12.90 -18.70 -17.71
C LYS A 61 11.90 -19.81 -18.05
N VAL A 62 11.96 -20.37 -19.25
CA VAL A 62 11.04 -21.43 -19.69
C VAL A 62 11.40 -22.72 -18.96
N LEU A 63 12.69 -23.07 -18.98
CA LEU A 63 13.21 -24.21 -18.22
C LEU A 63 12.90 -24.07 -16.73
N ALA A 64 13.14 -22.89 -16.15
CA ALA A 64 12.86 -22.63 -14.74
C ALA A 64 11.39 -22.92 -14.37
N GLY A 65 10.43 -22.53 -15.21
CA GLY A 65 8.99 -22.79 -14.97
C GLY A 65 8.61 -24.27 -15.01
N TYR A 66 9.15 -25.04 -15.96
CA TYR A 66 8.91 -26.48 -16.04
C TYR A 66 9.57 -27.23 -14.89
N VAL A 67 10.83 -26.91 -14.57
CA VAL A 67 11.54 -27.50 -13.43
C VAL A 67 10.81 -27.19 -12.13
N GLN A 68 10.33 -25.96 -11.94
CA GLN A 68 9.52 -25.59 -10.78
C GLN A 68 8.25 -26.44 -10.68
N THR A 69 7.55 -26.67 -11.79
CA THR A 69 6.34 -27.50 -11.82
C THR A 69 6.64 -28.96 -11.45
N CYS A 70 7.74 -29.52 -11.96
CA CYS A 70 8.17 -30.88 -11.61
C CYS A 70 8.58 -30.99 -10.13
N VAL A 71 9.36 -30.02 -9.62
CA VAL A 71 9.80 -29.99 -8.22
C VAL A 71 8.61 -29.88 -7.27
N MET A 72 7.61 -29.05 -7.58
CA MET A 72 6.38 -28.95 -6.78
C MET A 72 5.57 -30.26 -6.75
N ALA A 73 5.67 -31.09 -7.79
CA ALA A 73 4.95 -32.37 -7.86
C ALA A 73 5.70 -33.50 -7.15
N ASN A 74 7.04 -33.50 -7.19
CA ASN A 74 7.86 -34.67 -6.84
C ASN A 74 8.79 -34.47 -5.62
N CYS A 75 8.98 -33.25 -5.12
CA CYS A 75 9.82 -32.96 -3.96
C CYS A 75 8.97 -32.52 -2.75
N THR A 76 9.51 -32.69 -1.55
CA THR A 76 8.94 -32.05 -0.35
C THR A 76 9.15 -30.53 -0.40
N VAL A 77 8.33 -29.77 0.34
CA VAL A 77 8.46 -28.30 0.41
C VAL A 77 9.84 -27.87 0.92
N LYS A 78 10.39 -28.58 1.91
CA LYS A 78 11.73 -28.34 2.45
C LYS A 78 12.81 -28.53 1.37
N GLU A 79 12.71 -29.62 0.60
CA GLU A 79 13.64 -29.88 -0.51
C GLU A 79 13.50 -28.85 -1.63
N MET A 80 12.28 -28.41 -1.95
CA MET A 80 12.05 -27.35 -2.93
C MET A 80 12.75 -26.04 -2.53
N LEU A 81 12.64 -25.64 -1.26
CA LEU A 81 13.30 -24.43 -0.75
C LEU A 81 14.83 -24.56 -0.81
N VAL A 82 15.38 -25.71 -0.40
CA VAL A 82 16.82 -25.97 -0.49
C VAL A 82 17.29 -25.96 -1.95
N ALA A 83 16.55 -26.61 -2.85
CA ALA A 83 16.85 -26.63 -4.27
C ALA A 83 16.86 -25.22 -4.86
N GLN A 84 15.87 -24.39 -4.51
CA GLN A 84 15.79 -23.01 -4.97
C GLN A 84 16.97 -22.16 -4.46
N ASN A 85 17.30 -22.26 -3.17
CA ASN A 85 18.42 -21.52 -2.57
C ASN A 85 19.75 -21.88 -3.23
N GLN A 86 20.03 -23.18 -3.37
CA GLN A 86 21.27 -23.67 -3.96
C GLN A 86 21.35 -23.36 -5.46
N SER A 87 20.22 -23.43 -6.18
CA SER A 87 20.17 -23.07 -7.61
C SER A 87 20.46 -21.59 -7.84
N LEU A 88 19.90 -20.70 -7.01
CA LEU A 88 20.15 -19.26 -7.09
C LEU A 88 21.60 -18.92 -6.69
N ALA A 89 22.12 -19.58 -5.66
CA ALA A 89 23.52 -19.45 -5.26
C ALA A 89 24.47 -19.90 -6.38
N ALA A 90 24.17 -21.01 -7.06
CA ALA A 90 24.90 -21.46 -8.23
C ALA A 90 24.85 -20.41 -9.36
N CYS A 91 23.70 -19.77 -9.58
CA CYS A 91 23.58 -18.68 -10.56
C CYS A 91 24.23 -17.35 -10.14
N GLY A 92 24.86 -17.27 -8.95
CA GLY A 92 25.48 -16.05 -8.44
C GLY A 92 24.47 -14.96 -8.06
N VAL A 93 23.20 -15.32 -7.84
CA VAL A 93 22.15 -14.40 -7.40
C VAL A 93 22.16 -14.36 -5.86
N PRO A 94 22.60 -13.26 -5.23
CA PRO A 94 22.57 -13.16 -3.78
C PRO A 94 21.11 -13.10 -3.29
N PRO A 95 20.81 -13.64 -2.09
CA PRO A 95 19.49 -13.53 -1.51
C PRO A 95 19.13 -12.06 -1.27
N ALA A 96 17.89 -11.68 -1.55
CA ALA A 96 17.40 -10.35 -1.28
C ALA A 96 17.44 -10.07 0.23
N GLN A 97 17.98 -8.90 0.61
CA GLN A 97 18.05 -8.45 2.01
C GLN A 97 17.63 -6.98 2.09
N GLN A 98 16.48 -6.68 2.71
CA GLN A 98 15.88 -5.33 2.78
C GLN A 98 15.75 -4.79 4.22
N ASP A 99 16.38 -5.45 5.19
CA ASP A 99 16.03 -5.38 6.61
C ASP A 99 16.42 -4.03 7.28
N THR A 100 17.66 -3.56 7.09
CA THR A 100 18.24 -2.49 7.94
C THR A 100 17.73 -1.08 7.64
N VAL A 101 17.55 -0.73 6.36
CA VAL A 101 17.13 0.64 5.96
C VAL A 101 15.68 0.91 6.42
N MET A 102 14.87 -0.14 6.48
CA MET A 102 13.45 -0.01 6.76
C MET A 102 13.11 0.06 8.25
N GLN A 103 13.92 -0.55 9.11
CA GLN A 103 13.80 -0.40 10.56
C GLN A 103 13.78 1.06 10.99
N TRP A 104 14.78 1.81 10.53
CA TRP A 104 14.89 3.24 10.79
C TRP A 104 13.71 4.02 10.21
N PHE A 105 13.28 3.68 9.00
CA PHE A 105 12.13 4.33 8.37
C PHE A 105 10.82 4.11 9.16
N ARG A 106 10.55 2.87 9.62
CA ARG A 106 9.39 2.55 10.46
C ARG A 106 9.43 3.31 11.79
N ALA A 107 10.57 3.32 12.46
CA ALA A 107 10.75 4.05 13.72
C ALA A 107 10.53 5.56 13.56
N LEU A 108 11.07 6.15 12.49
CA LEU A 108 10.85 7.56 12.15
C LEU A 108 9.38 7.86 11.88
N LEU A 109 8.71 7.01 11.11
CA LEU A 109 7.31 7.17 10.77
C LEU A 109 6.41 7.11 12.01
N PHE A 110 6.71 6.21 12.95
CA PHE A 110 5.99 6.10 14.23
C PHE A 110 6.13 7.35 15.12
N GLY A 111 7.21 8.11 14.97
CA GLY A 111 7.41 9.37 15.70
C GLY A 111 6.30 10.40 15.41
N LEU A 112 5.78 10.43 14.18
CA LEU A 112 4.74 11.38 13.77
C LEU A 112 3.42 11.19 14.56
N PRO A 113 2.73 10.04 14.52
CA PRO A 113 1.49 9.84 15.27
C PRO A 113 1.71 9.97 16.78
N THR A 114 2.89 9.57 17.29
CA THR A 114 3.27 9.73 18.70
C THR A 114 3.21 11.19 19.14
N PHE A 115 3.86 12.09 18.39
CA PHE A 115 3.83 13.52 18.66
C PHE A 115 2.39 14.07 18.69
N PHE A 116 1.58 13.71 17.69
CA PHE A 116 0.20 14.19 17.59
C PHE A 116 -0.71 13.66 18.71
N ILE A 117 -0.50 12.42 19.15
CA ILE A 117 -1.22 11.86 20.29
C ILE A 117 -0.85 12.55 21.59
N ILE A 118 0.44 12.86 21.81
CA ILE A 118 0.88 13.60 22.99
C ILE A 118 0.22 14.98 23.03
N VAL A 119 0.19 15.69 21.90
CA VAL A 119 -0.52 16.97 21.79
C VAL A 119 -2.01 16.80 22.10
N ARG A 120 -2.65 15.77 21.54
CA ARG A 120 -4.07 15.48 21.79
C ARG A 120 -4.36 15.25 23.28
N ILE A 121 -3.59 14.39 23.95
CA ILE A 121 -3.75 14.08 25.38
C ILE A 121 -3.50 15.33 26.23
N THR A 122 -2.44 16.09 25.91
CA THR A 122 -2.10 17.34 26.63
C THR A 122 -3.27 18.32 26.62
N ASN A 123 -4.00 18.45 25.52
CA ASN A 123 -5.18 19.32 25.46
C ASN A 123 -6.29 18.94 26.41
N LYS A 124 -6.50 17.63 26.57
CA LYS A 124 -7.54 17.09 27.45
C LYS A 124 -7.12 17.25 28.90
N TYR A 125 -5.84 17.00 29.19
CA TYR A 125 -5.26 17.23 30.51
C TYR A 125 -5.32 18.71 30.92
N MET A 126 -5.02 19.63 30.00
CA MET A 126 -5.15 21.08 30.19
C MET A 126 -6.61 21.57 30.19
N LYS A 127 -7.60 20.67 30.09
CA LYS A 127 -9.05 20.96 30.09
C LYS A 127 -9.47 21.95 28.99
N LEU A 128 -8.73 22.02 27.88
CA LEU A 128 -9.06 22.88 26.73
C LEU A 128 -10.27 22.34 25.94
N SER A 129 -10.58 21.05 26.09
CA SER A 129 -11.68 20.36 25.41
C SER A 129 -12.15 19.18 26.26
N PRO A 130 -13.47 18.89 26.34
CA PRO A 130 -13.94 17.74 27.08
C PRO A 130 -13.50 16.42 26.41
N TRP A 131 -13.33 15.39 27.25
CA TRP A 131 -13.04 14.02 26.82
C TRP A 131 -14.25 13.44 26.08
N GLY A 132 -14.02 12.81 24.94
CA GLY A 132 -15.06 12.15 24.15
C GLY A 132 -14.67 10.72 23.76
N TRP A 133 -15.63 9.99 23.19
CA TRP A 133 -15.38 8.65 22.65
C TRP A 133 -14.36 8.64 21.52
N ASP A 134 -14.23 9.76 20.80
CA ASP A 134 -13.17 9.98 19.82
C ASP A 134 -11.77 9.94 20.43
N ASP A 135 -11.60 10.43 21.67
CA ASP A 135 -10.31 10.38 22.37
C ASP A 135 -9.96 8.95 22.80
N THR A 136 -10.90 8.24 23.43
CA THR A 136 -10.68 6.87 23.92
C THR A 136 -10.34 5.91 22.77
N THR A 137 -11.11 5.94 21.69
CA THR A 137 -10.88 5.06 20.54
C THR A 137 -9.58 5.39 19.81
N CYS A 138 -9.20 6.66 19.72
CA CYS A 138 -7.90 7.05 19.18
C CYS A 138 -6.72 6.55 20.04
N LEU A 139 -6.86 6.62 21.36
CA LEU A 139 -5.84 6.13 22.29
C LEU A 139 -5.68 4.61 22.19
N VAL A 140 -6.79 3.86 22.12
CA VAL A 140 -6.76 2.41 21.91
C VAL A 140 -6.08 2.07 20.57
N ALA A 141 -6.43 2.76 19.48
CA ALA A 141 -5.78 2.58 18.18
C ALA A 141 -4.27 2.78 18.26
N TYR A 142 -3.82 3.80 18.99
CA TYR A 142 -2.40 4.11 19.20
C TYR A 142 -1.67 3.05 20.04
N VAL A 143 -2.29 2.55 21.11
CA VAL A 143 -1.72 1.46 21.92
C VAL A 143 -1.53 0.21 21.06
N VAL A 144 -2.51 -0.13 20.22
CA VAL A 144 -2.40 -1.26 19.28
C VAL A 144 -1.32 -1.01 18.22
N LEU A 145 -1.20 0.23 17.70
CA LEU A 145 -0.11 0.60 16.78
C LEU A 145 1.27 0.51 17.47
N ALA A 146 1.37 0.84 18.75
CA ALA A 146 2.62 0.74 19.49
C ALA A 146 3.09 -0.72 19.63
N ALA A 147 2.16 -1.67 19.77
CA ALA A 147 2.48 -3.11 19.75
C ALA A 147 2.97 -3.61 18.37
N PHE A 148 2.71 -2.86 17.31
CA PHE A 148 3.13 -3.19 15.95
C PHE A 148 4.65 -3.08 15.73
N LEU A 149 5.30 -2.13 16.41
CA LEU A 149 6.75 -1.91 16.31
C LEU A 149 7.60 -3.12 16.76
N PRO A 150 7.44 -3.63 18.00
CA PRO A 150 8.23 -4.79 18.43
C PRO A 150 7.89 -6.04 17.63
N ALA A 151 6.62 -6.24 17.23
CA ALA A 151 6.24 -7.34 16.37
C ALA A 151 6.92 -7.27 14.98
N ALA A 152 7.00 -6.08 14.40
CA ALA A 152 7.70 -5.85 13.14
C ALA A 152 9.20 -6.10 13.24
N TYR A 153 9.83 -5.65 14.33
CA TYR A 153 11.26 -5.89 14.59
C TYR A 153 11.57 -7.38 14.71
N LEU A 154 10.80 -8.11 15.52
CA LEU A 154 10.94 -9.55 15.65
C LEU A 154 10.74 -10.27 14.32
N ALA A 155 9.81 -9.80 13.46
CA ALA A 155 9.56 -10.41 12.17
C ALA A 155 10.76 -10.28 11.24
N GLU A 156 11.39 -9.10 11.21
CA GLU A 156 12.61 -8.84 10.44
C GLU A 156 13.80 -9.64 10.94
N GLU A 157 13.97 -9.80 12.27
CA GLU A 157 15.00 -10.68 12.84
C GLU A 157 14.84 -12.12 12.38
N THR A 158 13.60 -12.59 12.24
CA THR A 158 13.28 -13.95 11.79
C THR A 158 13.23 -14.13 10.28
N GLY A 159 13.47 -13.07 9.49
CA GLY A 159 13.62 -13.17 8.05
C GLY A 159 12.56 -12.46 7.20
N ALA A 160 11.71 -11.62 7.78
CA ALA A 160 10.84 -10.74 6.99
C ALA A 160 11.68 -9.82 6.11
N GLY A 161 11.36 -9.74 4.81
CA GLY A 161 12.16 -9.00 3.83
C GLY A 161 13.36 -9.78 3.25
N ARG A 162 13.51 -11.05 3.62
CA ARG A 162 14.46 -11.99 3.01
C ARG A 162 13.72 -13.06 2.21
N ASP A 163 14.42 -13.59 1.22
CA ASP A 163 13.90 -14.67 0.39
C ASP A 163 13.58 -15.92 1.22
N ILE A 164 12.39 -16.52 1.03
CA ILE A 164 11.94 -17.65 1.86
C ILE A 164 12.89 -18.85 1.82
N TRP A 165 13.52 -19.10 0.68
CA TRP A 165 14.48 -20.19 0.49
C TRP A 165 15.82 -19.97 1.22
N SER A 166 16.09 -18.73 1.66
CA SER A 166 17.30 -18.43 2.46
C SER A 166 17.11 -18.67 3.97
N LEU A 167 15.88 -18.97 4.41
CA LEU A 167 15.52 -19.08 5.83
C LEU A 167 15.51 -20.52 6.32
N THR A 168 15.75 -20.71 7.62
CA THR A 168 15.57 -22.02 8.25
C THR A 168 14.07 -22.33 8.43
N PRO A 169 13.68 -23.62 8.53
CA PRO A 169 12.29 -23.99 8.81
C PRO A 169 11.70 -23.31 10.05
N GLU A 170 12.49 -23.18 11.13
CA GLU A 170 12.06 -22.55 12.37
C GLU A 170 11.79 -21.04 12.18
N GLN A 171 12.65 -20.38 11.40
CA GLN A 171 12.50 -18.96 11.05
C GLN A 171 11.20 -18.73 10.26
N ILE A 172 10.88 -19.60 9.30
CA ILE A 172 9.65 -19.53 8.51
C ILE A 172 8.41 -19.66 9.42
N THR A 173 8.39 -20.67 10.30
CA THR A 173 7.27 -20.86 11.22
C THR A 173 7.10 -19.66 12.16
N TYR A 174 8.18 -19.14 12.75
CA TYR A 174 8.09 -18.00 13.65
C TYR A 174 7.66 -16.71 12.92
N PHE A 175 8.15 -16.50 11.71
CA PHE A 175 7.70 -15.42 10.83
C PHE A 175 6.18 -15.51 10.58
N LEU A 176 5.65 -16.70 10.27
CA LEU A 176 4.21 -16.90 10.03
C LEU A 176 3.36 -16.63 11.29
N VAL A 177 3.85 -17.01 12.48
CA VAL A 177 3.22 -16.64 13.76
C VAL A 177 3.15 -15.12 13.93
N LEU A 178 4.25 -14.42 13.66
CA LEU A 178 4.28 -12.96 13.76
C LEU A 178 3.41 -12.29 12.69
N PHE A 179 3.36 -12.84 11.48
CA PHE A 179 2.50 -12.36 10.41
C PHE A 179 1.01 -12.49 10.78
N TYR A 180 0.63 -13.58 11.44
CA TYR A 180 -0.72 -13.76 11.99
C TYR A 180 -1.06 -12.68 13.04
N VAL A 181 -0.16 -12.46 14.00
CA VAL A 181 -0.32 -11.43 15.04
C VAL A 181 -0.40 -10.03 14.43
N PHE A 182 0.44 -9.76 13.43
CA PHE A 182 0.46 -8.49 12.69
C PHE A 182 -0.88 -8.21 12.00
N GLY A 183 -1.47 -9.21 11.35
CA GLY A 183 -2.80 -9.12 10.76
C GLY A 183 -3.86 -8.71 11.79
N MET A 184 -3.85 -9.33 12.98
CA MET A 184 -4.80 -9.04 14.05
C MET A 184 -4.63 -7.62 14.62
N LEU A 185 -3.39 -7.18 14.84
CA LEU A 185 -3.09 -5.81 15.28
C LEU A 185 -3.53 -4.78 14.24
N TYR A 186 -3.30 -5.07 12.95
CA TYR A 186 -3.70 -4.21 11.85
C TYR A 186 -5.22 -4.02 11.78
N LEU A 187 -5.97 -5.13 11.72
CA LEU A 187 -7.45 -5.12 11.67
C LEU A 187 -8.02 -4.31 12.85
N THR A 188 -7.49 -4.55 14.04
CA THR A 188 -7.96 -3.91 15.27
C THR A 188 -7.64 -2.42 15.29
N SER A 189 -6.38 -2.04 15.05
CA SER A 189 -5.96 -0.63 15.07
C SER A 189 -6.74 0.20 14.04
N LEU A 190 -6.89 -0.31 12.81
CA LEU A 190 -7.57 0.39 11.74
C LEU A 190 -9.06 0.64 12.05
N ALA A 191 -9.75 -0.36 12.59
CA ALA A 191 -11.14 -0.20 12.99
C ALA A 191 -11.32 0.86 14.08
N PHE A 192 -10.39 0.94 15.04
CA PHE A 192 -10.41 1.96 16.08
C PHE A 192 -10.05 3.36 15.56
N VAL A 193 -9.14 3.48 14.59
CA VAL A 193 -8.88 4.76 13.89
C VAL A 193 -10.16 5.27 13.22
N LYS A 194 -10.84 4.41 12.46
CA LYS A 194 -12.10 4.77 11.79
C LYS A 194 -13.20 5.13 12.78
N ALA A 195 -13.31 4.37 13.87
CA ALA A 195 -14.23 4.67 14.96
C ALA A 195 -13.97 6.07 15.57
N SER A 196 -12.71 6.42 15.81
CA SER A 196 -12.33 7.74 16.32
C SER A 196 -12.78 8.88 15.40
N ILE A 197 -12.57 8.73 14.09
CA ILE A 197 -12.99 9.73 13.09
C ILE A 197 -14.53 9.85 13.04
N LEU A 198 -15.25 8.73 13.09
CA LEU A 198 -16.72 8.73 13.10
C LEU A 198 -17.29 9.37 14.38
N PHE A 199 -16.72 9.07 15.54
CA PHE A 199 -17.10 9.73 16.80
C PHE A 199 -16.79 11.23 16.78
N LEU A 200 -15.69 11.63 16.14
CA LEU A 200 -15.39 13.03 15.93
C LEU A 200 -16.46 13.69 15.03
N TYR A 201 -16.91 13.03 13.95
CA TYR A 201 -17.98 13.55 13.11
C TYR A 201 -19.30 13.69 13.90
N LEU A 202 -19.65 12.71 14.74
CA LEU A 202 -20.81 12.78 15.62
C LEU A 202 -20.75 13.96 16.61
N ARG A 203 -19.54 14.39 16.97
CA ARG A 203 -19.30 15.52 17.88
C ARG A 203 -19.35 16.87 17.16
N ILE A 204 -18.92 16.92 15.89
CA ILE A 204 -18.87 18.16 15.10
C ILE A 204 -20.24 18.53 14.53
N PHE A 205 -20.97 17.56 14.01
CA PHE A 205 -22.20 17.80 13.26
C PHE A 205 -23.44 17.52 14.12
N PRO A 206 -24.28 18.52 14.41
CA PRO A 206 -25.45 18.36 15.25
C PRO A 206 -26.70 17.83 14.51
N ASP A 207 -26.67 17.72 13.18
CA ASP A 207 -27.85 17.28 12.40
C ASP A 207 -28.25 15.83 12.70
N GLU A 208 -29.49 15.62 13.14
CA GLU A 208 -29.99 14.31 13.60
C GLU A 208 -30.08 13.26 12.48
N LYS A 209 -30.38 13.68 11.25
CA LYS A 209 -30.39 12.77 10.09
C LYS A 209 -28.97 12.29 9.78
N PHE A 210 -28.02 13.21 9.73
CA PHE A 210 -26.61 12.90 9.54
C PHE A 210 -26.04 12.03 10.67
N ARG A 211 -26.40 12.30 11.93
CA ARG A 211 -25.98 11.50 13.09
C ARG A 211 -26.48 10.06 13.00
N ARG A 212 -27.70 9.82 12.49
CA ARG A 212 -28.20 8.45 12.25
C ARG A 212 -27.32 7.70 11.24
N VAL A 213 -26.94 8.37 10.14
CA VAL A 213 -26.04 7.78 9.12
C VAL A 213 -24.66 7.46 9.73
N LEU A 214 -24.13 8.35 10.57
CA LEU A 214 -22.87 8.11 11.28
C LEU A 214 -22.93 6.92 12.23
N TRP A 215 -24.01 6.78 13.02
CA TRP A 215 -24.21 5.62 13.87
C TRP A 215 -24.34 4.31 13.08
N CYS A 216 -25.06 4.32 11.95
CA CYS A 216 -25.12 3.17 11.05
C CYS A 216 -23.72 2.81 10.50
N THR A 217 -22.93 3.82 10.12
CA THR A 217 -21.57 3.62 9.62
C THR A 217 -20.64 3.08 10.72
N GLN A 218 -20.80 3.57 11.95
CA GLN A 218 -20.06 3.09 13.12
C GLN A 218 -20.39 1.63 13.44
N MET A 219 -21.67 1.26 13.36
CA MET A 219 -22.12 -0.12 13.55
C MET A 219 -21.54 -1.03 12.46
N PHE A 220 -21.56 -0.58 11.20
CA PHE A 220 -20.97 -1.31 10.09
C PHE A 220 -19.46 -1.51 10.29
N ASN A 221 -18.71 -0.48 10.70
CA ASN A 221 -17.29 -0.59 11.01
C ASN A 221 -17.01 -1.59 12.15
N LEU A 222 -17.85 -1.61 13.19
CA LEU A 222 -17.75 -2.59 14.28
C LEU A 222 -18.02 -4.03 13.79
N LEU A 223 -19.03 -4.21 12.93
CA LEU A 223 -19.35 -5.52 12.35
C LEU A 223 -18.20 -6.02 11.45
N LEU A 224 -17.57 -5.14 10.67
CA LEU A 224 -16.38 -5.49 9.89
C LEU A 224 -15.25 -5.95 10.82
N LEU A 225 -14.97 -5.21 11.90
CA LEU A 225 -13.95 -5.61 12.88
C LEU A 225 -14.23 -7.02 13.42
N ILE A 226 -15.43 -7.28 13.91
CA ILE A 226 -15.81 -8.56 14.50
C ILE A 226 -15.72 -9.69 13.45
N ALA A 227 -16.21 -9.45 12.23
CA ALA A 227 -16.20 -10.44 11.16
C ALA A 227 -14.79 -10.81 10.72
N PHE A 228 -13.90 -9.83 10.52
CA PHE A 228 -12.55 -10.09 10.03
C PHE A 228 -11.60 -10.58 11.12
N VAL A 229 -11.73 -10.10 12.37
CA VAL A 229 -10.97 -10.65 13.50
C VAL A 229 -11.43 -12.08 13.80
N GLY A 230 -12.75 -12.33 13.88
CA GLY A 230 -13.30 -13.67 14.07
C GLY A 230 -12.93 -14.61 12.93
N GLY A 231 -12.98 -14.13 11.69
CA GLY A 231 -12.56 -14.87 10.50
C GLY A 231 -11.07 -15.19 10.49
N THR A 232 -10.22 -14.29 11.01
CA THR A 232 -8.77 -14.56 11.15
C THR A 232 -8.52 -15.65 12.19
N VAL A 233 -9.19 -15.58 13.35
CA VAL A 233 -9.13 -16.63 14.40
C VAL A 233 -9.60 -17.99 13.88
N GLY A 234 -10.68 -17.99 13.09
CA GLY A 234 -11.24 -19.20 12.48
C GLY A 234 -10.65 -19.56 11.12
N SER A 235 -9.60 -18.88 10.66
CA SER A 235 -9.14 -18.98 9.27
C SER A 235 -8.58 -20.34 8.90
N CYS A 236 -8.03 -21.07 9.87
CA CYS A 236 -7.48 -22.41 9.69
C CYS A 236 -7.99 -23.36 10.77
N GLN A 237 -8.18 -24.63 10.39
CA GLN A 237 -8.60 -25.71 11.28
C GLN A 237 -7.60 -26.88 11.17
N PRO A 238 -6.82 -27.16 12.24
CA PRO A 238 -6.68 -26.41 13.49
C PRO A 238 -5.93 -25.06 13.29
N ILE A 239 -6.03 -24.12 14.25
CA ILE A 239 -5.45 -22.76 14.11
C ILE A 239 -3.94 -22.77 13.83
N HIS A 240 -3.21 -23.70 14.43
CA HIS A 240 -1.76 -23.83 14.25
C HIS A 240 -1.34 -24.27 12.85
N TYR A 241 -2.29 -24.78 12.05
CA TYR A 241 -2.07 -25.06 10.64
C TYR A 241 -1.71 -23.79 9.84
N PHE A 242 -2.05 -22.59 10.33
CA PHE A 242 -1.64 -21.33 9.70
C PHE A 242 -0.11 -21.19 9.61
N TRP A 243 0.63 -21.58 10.65
CA TRP A 243 2.09 -21.39 10.74
C TRP A 243 2.89 -22.70 10.65
N ASP A 244 2.26 -23.86 10.85
CA ASP A 244 2.92 -25.17 10.70
C ASP A 244 2.57 -25.88 9.39
N GLY A 245 1.47 -25.47 8.73
CA GLY A 245 0.93 -26.12 7.54
C GLY A 245 1.78 -25.94 6.28
N TRP A 246 2.69 -24.96 6.24
CA TRP A 246 3.57 -24.72 5.09
C TRP A 246 4.48 -25.92 4.77
N THR A 247 4.75 -26.78 5.75
CA THR A 247 5.57 -27.98 5.58
C THR A 247 4.92 -29.05 4.69
N GLY A 248 3.58 -29.04 4.57
CA GLY A 248 2.80 -30.08 3.89
C GLY A 248 2.72 -31.41 4.67
N GLU A 249 3.35 -31.51 5.84
CA GLU A 249 3.39 -32.73 6.67
C GLU A 249 2.17 -32.85 7.60
N MET A 250 1.51 -31.72 7.87
CA MET A 250 0.35 -31.63 8.77
C MET A 250 -0.96 -31.73 7.99
N LYS A 251 -1.98 -32.37 8.56
CA LYS A 251 -3.35 -32.34 8.03
C LYS A 251 -4.10 -31.15 8.60
N GLY A 252 -4.58 -30.28 7.74
CA GLY A 252 -5.42 -29.15 8.09
C GLY A 252 -5.92 -28.45 6.84
N GLN A 253 -6.86 -27.53 7.01
CA GLN A 253 -7.37 -26.71 5.92
C GLN A 253 -7.53 -25.28 6.40
N CYS A 254 -7.22 -24.33 5.52
CA CYS A 254 -7.52 -22.92 5.70
C CYS A 254 -8.57 -22.48 4.69
N ILE A 255 -9.30 -21.42 5.04
CA ILE A 255 -10.06 -20.66 4.05
C ILE A 255 -9.09 -20.07 3.02
N ASN A 256 -9.62 -19.60 1.89
CA ASN A 256 -8.80 -18.87 0.92
C ASN A 256 -8.36 -17.53 1.53
N LEU A 257 -7.15 -17.52 2.12
CA LEU A 257 -6.58 -16.38 2.84
C LEU A 257 -6.40 -15.16 1.93
N ASN A 258 -6.08 -15.40 0.65
CA ASN A 258 -5.98 -14.33 -0.33
C ASN A 258 -7.33 -13.66 -0.59
N ALA A 259 -8.35 -14.47 -0.92
CA ALA A 259 -9.70 -13.95 -1.15
C ALA A 259 -10.23 -13.22 0.09
N PHE A 260 -9.98 -13.77 1.29
CA PHE A 260 -10.34 -13.15 2.56
C PHE A 260 -9.67 -11.78 2.75
N ALA A 261 -8.36 -11.68 2.51
CA ALA A 261 -7.62 -10.42 2.61
C ALA A 261 -8.04 -9.40 1.55
N MET A 262 -8.37 -9.85 0.33
CA MET A 262 -8.87 -9.01 -0.76
C MET A 262 -10.27 -8.45 -0.45
N CYS A 263 -11.17 -9.27 0.10
CA CYS A 263 -12.48 -8.83 0.57
C CYS A 263 -12.34 -7.76 1.66
N HIS A 264 -11.44 -7.99 2.62
CA HIS A 264 -11.15 -7.00 3.66
C HIS A 264 -10.64 -5.68 3.03
N GLY A 265 -9.65 -5.77 2.14
CA GLY A 265 -9.08 -4.59 1.46
C GLY A 265 -10.11 -3.78 0.69
N ALA A 266 -10.98 -4.45 -0.09
CA ALA A 266 -12.02 -3.79 -0.87
C ALA A 266 -13.07 -3.09 0.02
N LEU A 267 -13.57 -3.77 1.05
CA LEU A 267 -14.54 -3.17 1.99
C LEU A 267 -13.91 -2.01 2.76
N ASN A 268 -12.64 -2.11 3.12
CA ASN A 268 -11.92 -1.06 3.83
C ASN A 268 -11.77 0.20 2.99
N VAL A 269 -11.37 0.07 1.72
CA VAL A 269 -11.28 1.20 0.78
C VAL A 269 -12.67 1.80 0.50
N ALA A 270 -13.70 0.97 0.32
CA ALA A 270 -15.06 1.45 0.15
C ALA A 270 -15.54 2.27 1.35
N LEU A 271 -15.21 1.83 2.56
CA LEU A 271 -15.52 2.57 3.79
C LEU A 271 -14.74 3.89 3.89
N ASP A 272 -13.49 3.94 3.43
CA ASP A 272 -12.70 5.19 3.39
C ASP A 272 -13.34 6.22 2.44
N VAL A 273 -13.72 5.78 1.24
CA VAL A 273 -14.43 6.63 0.27
C VAL A 273 -15.76 7.12 0.85
N TRP A 274 -16.52 6.23 1.50
CA TRP A 274 -17.78 6.60 2.15
C TRP A 274 -17.56 7.65 3.25
N MET A 275 -16.56 7.43 4.11
CA MET A 275 -16.22 8.38 5.18
C MET A 275 -15.75 9.74 4.66
N LEU A 276 -15.18 9.79 3.45
CA LEU A 276 -14.83 11.04 2.77
C LEU A 276 -16.06 11.76 2.21
N VAL A 277 -17.05 11.03 1.69
CA VAL A 277 -18.31 11.60 1.17
C VAL A 277 -19.13 12.23 2.29
N LEU A 278 -19.19 11.60 3.47
CA LEU A 278 -19.99 12.06 4.61
C LEU A 278 -19.82 13.56 4.94
N PRO A 279 -18.63 14.08 5.30
CA PRO A 279 -18.45 15.50 5.59
C PRO A 279 -18.61 16.38 4.35
N ALA A 280 -18.34 15.88 3.14
CA ALA A 280 -18.50 16.65 1.91
C ALA A 280 -19.97 17.02 1.65
N THR A 281 -20.90 16.09 1.91
CA THR A 281 -22.35 16.37 1.79
C THR A 281 -22.82 17.50 2.70
N GLN A 282 -22.28 17.58 3.92
CA GLN A 282 -22.66 18.62 4.89
C GLN A 282 -22.10 20.00 4.55
N VAL A 283 -21.07 20.06 3.71
CA VAL A 283 -20.34 21.30 3.42
C VAL A 283 -20.77 21.92 2.10
N TYR A 284 -21.27 21.10 1.17
CA TYR A 284 -21.81 21.58 -0.10
C TYR A 284 -22.96 22.57 0.10
N ASP A 285 -23.84 22.33 1.09
CA ASP A 285 -25.03 23.16 1.32
C ASP A 285 -24.83 24.33 2.31
N LEU A 286 -23.68 24.43 2.99
CA LEU A 286 -23.51 25.39 4.08
C LEU A 286 -22.59 26.56 3.71
N ARG A 287 -23.17 27.78 3.67
CA ARG A 287 -22.46 29.07 3.53
C ARG A 287 -21.61 29.36 4.79
N MET A 288 -20.52 28.62 4.98
CA MET A 288 -19.65 28.74 6.14
C MET A 288 -18.60 29.86 5.98
N PRO A 289 -18.21 30.55 7.07
CA PRO A 289 -17.09 31.48 7.05
C PRO A 289 -15.78 30.77 6.70
N LEU A 290 -14.89 31.46 5.97
CA LEU A 290 -13.67 30.91 5.35
C LEU A 290 -12.81 30.05 6.29
N MET A 291 -12.71 30.41 7.57
CA MET A 291 -11.95 29.64 8.57
C MET A 291 -12.57 28.27 8.92
N ARG A 292 -13.90 28.15 8.87
CA ARG A 292 -14.58 26.86 9.02
C ARG A 292 -14.45 26.03 7.74
N LYS A 293 -14.61 26.69 6.58
CA LYS A 293 -14.42 26.09 5.24
C LYS A 293 -13.02 25.48 5.08
N LEU A 294 -11.97 26.21 5.49
CA LEU A 294 -10.57 25.72 5.42
C LEU A 294 -10.35 24.48 6.31
N GLY A 295 -11.00 24.40 7.48
CA GLY A 295 -10.93 23.24 8.35
C GLY A 295 -11.48 21.98 7.70
N VAL A 296 -12.63 22.12 7.03
CA VAL A 296 -13.27 21.03 6.30
C VAL A 296 -12.42 20.64 5.09
N MET A 297 -11.92 21.60 4.32
CA MET A 297 -11.04 21.32 3.18
C MET A 297 -9.79 20.54 3.60
N LEU A 298 -9.22 20.87 4.77
CA LEU A 298 -8.10 20.13 5.35
C LEU A 298 -8.49 18.71 5.76
N MET A 299 -9.66 18.51 6.40
CA MET A 299 -10.18 17.18 6.72
C MET A 299 -10.44 16.35 5.45
N PHE A 300 -10.93 16.97 4.39
CA PHE A 300 -11.18 16.33 3.10
C PHE A 300 -9.88 15.93 2.39
N GLY A 301 -8.91 16.84 2.27
CA GLY A 301 -7.63 16.55 1.63
C GLY A 301 -6.86 15.43 2.33
N VAL A 302 -6.96 15.39 3.66
CA VAL A 302 -6.38 14.32 4.46
C VAL A 302 -7.12 12.98 4.28
N GLY A 303 -8.45 13.00 4.11
CA GLY A 303 -9.23 11.82 3.76
C GLY A 303 -8.91 11.27 2.36
N VAL A 304 -8.67 12.15 1.38
CA VAL A 304 -8.22 11.75 0.03
C VAL A 304 -6.87 11.04 0.12
N PHE A 305 -5.93 11.62 0.88
CA PHE A 305 -4.60 11.04 1.08
C PHE A 305 -4.68 9.65 1.72
N LEU A 306 -5.49 9.48 2.77
CA LEU A 306 -5.73 8.16 3.38
C LEU A 306 -6.28 7.15 2.37
N THR A 307 -7.30 7.54 1.60
CA THR A 307 -7.92 6.66 0.60
C THR A 307 -6.92 6.21 -0.45
N ALA A 308 -6.01 7.10 -0.88
CA ALA A 308 -4.94 6.77 -1.82
C ALA A 308 -3.94 5.76 -1.23
N VAL A 309 -3.55 5.94 0.04
CA VAL A 309 -2.68 5.00 0.76
C VAL A 309 -3.36 3.62 0.86
N SER A 310 -4.64 3.57 1.24
CA SER A 310 -5.42 2.33 1.31
C SER A 310 -5.51 1.62 -0.06
N ALA A 311 -5.73 2.37 -1.14
CA ALA A 311 -5.79 1.82 -2.49
C ALA A 311 -4.43 1.25 -2.95
N TYR A 312 -3.33 1.95 -2.64
CA TYR A 312 -1.99 1.44 -2.93
C TYR A 312 -1.69 0.16 -2.15
N ARG A 313 -2.12 0.07 -0.89
CA ARG A 313 -1.98 -1.17 -0.10
C ARG A 313 -2.69 -2.35 -0.74
N VAL A 314 -3.90 -2.17 -1.29
CA VAL A 314 -4.60 -3.23 -2.03
C VAL A 314 -3.79 -3.68 -3.25
N LYS A 315 -3.14 -2.76 -3.97
CA LYS A 315 -2.22 -3.12 -5.06
C LYS A 315 -1.02 -3.93 -4.55
N ALA A 316 -0.41 -3.53 -3.43
CA ALA A 316 0.68 -4.30 -2.82
C ALA A 316 0.23 -5.70 -2.38
N LEU A 317 -0.98 -5.82 -1.84
CA LEU A 317 -1.59 -7.09 -1.44
C LEU A 317 -1.87 -7.99 -2.65
N LEU A 318 -2.32 -7.41 -3.77
CA LEU A 318 -2.51 -8.15 -5.03
C LEU A 318 -1.20 -8.77 -5.53
N ILE A 319 -0.09 -8.02 -5.50
CA ILE A 319 1.23 -8.54 -5.89
C ILE A 319 1.65 -9.67 -4.95
N PHE A 320 1.51 -9.45 -3.64
CA PHE A 320 1.78 -10.46 -2.61
C PHE A 320 0.97 -11.75 -2.83
N SER A 321 -0.29 -11.63 -3.24
CA SER A 321 -1.17 -12.78 -3.44
C SER A 321 -0.76 -13.74 -4.54
N THR A 322 0.01 -13.24 -5.51
CA THR A 322 0.49 -14.01 -6.67
C THR A 322 1.95 -14.43 -6.53
N SER A 323 2.60 -14.06 -5.42
CA SER A 323 4.03 -14.32 -5.24
C SER A 323 4.32 -15.68 -4.63
N TYR A 324 5.37 -16.32 -5.14
CA TYR A 324 5.97 -17.52 -4.55
C TYR A 324 6.93 -17.19 -3.39
N ASN A 325 7.35 -15.92 -3.25
CA ASN A 325 8.28 -15.47 -2.22
C ASN A 325 7.57 -14.64 -1.15
N VAL A 326 6.82 -15.33 -0.29
CA VAL A 326 5.94 -14.69 0.69
C VAL A 326 6.70 -13.86 1.73
N THR A 327 7.87 -14.27 2.19
CA THR A 327 8.64 -13.53 3.21
C THR A 327 9.27 -12.25 2.66
N ALA A 328 9.72 -12.25 1.41
CA ALA A 328 10.24 -11.02 0.78
C ALA A 328 9.10 -10.04 0.44
N ASP A 329 8.01 -10.52 -0.15
CA ASP A 329 6.94 -9.62 -0.65
C ASP A 329 5.95 -9.19 0.44
N SER A 330 5.84 -9.96 1.54
CA SER A 330 5.06 -9.54 2.72
C SER A 330 5.57 -8.23 3.32
N PHE A 331 6.85 -7.94 3.14
CA PHE A 331 7.51 -6.75 3.68
C PHE A 331 6.91 -5.46 3.13
N GLN A 332 6.70 -5.39 1.80
CA GLN A 332 6.09 -4.21 1.18
C GLN A 332 4.66 -4.03 1.69
N SER A 333 3.86 -5.11 1.73
CA SER A 333 2.50 -5.08 2.26
C SER A 333 2.44 -4.62 3.73
N SER A 334 3.37 -5.11 4.55
CA SER A 334 3.54 -4.74 5.96
C SER A 334 3.89 -3.26 6.13
N LEU A 335 4.80 -2.72 5.31
CA LEU A 335 5.17 -1.31 5.33
C LEU A 335 3.98 -0.39 5.00
N TRP A 336 3.23 -0.70 3.94
CA TRP A 336 2.06 0.09 3.56
C TRP A 336 0.95 0.05 4.62
N SER A 337 0.78 -1.09 5.28
CA SER A 337 -0.13 -1.23 6.42
C SER A 337 0.31 -0.34 7.59
N HIS A 338 1.62 -0.27 7.88
CA HIS A 338 2.14 0.62 8.91
C HIS A 338 1.94 2.11 8.55
N ILE A 339 2.19 2.48 7.29
CA ILE A 339 1.93 3.85 6.79
C ILE A 339 0.45 4.21 6.94
N GLU A 340 -0.46 3.33 6.53
CA GLU A 340 -1.90 3.54 6.64
C GLU A 340 -2.32 3.83 8.09
N LEU A 341 -1.85 3.04 9.06
CA LEU A 341 -2.17 3.25 10.47
C LEU A 341 -1.56 4.54 11.04
N CYS A 342 -0.29 4.82 10.73
CA CYS A 342 0.40 6.03 11.19
C CYS A 342 -0.29 7.30 10.66
N VAL A 343 -0.60 7.31 9.36
CA VAL A 343 -1.35 8.41 8.73
C VAL A 343 -2.73 8.49 9.37
N GLY A 344 -3.44 7.37 9.53
CA GLY A 344 -4.78 7.33 10.12
C GLY A 344 -4.87 7.97 11.50
N ILE A 345 -3.93 7.66 12.38
CA ILE A 345 -3.86 8.29 13.72
C ILE A 345 -3.50 9.76 13.62
N PHE A 346 -2.55 10.13 12.76
CA PHE A 346 -2.22 11.53 12.49
C PHE A 346 -3.46 12.32 12.07
N VAL A 347 -4.24 11.80 11.11
CA VAL A 347 -5.50 12.39 10.63
C VAL A 347 -6.49 12.57 11.77
N ALA A 348 -6.70 11.52 12.57
CA ALA A 348 -7.62 11.56 13.69
C ALA A 348 -7.26 12.63 14.73
N CYS A 349 -5.97 12.96 14.87
CA CYS A 349 -5.47 13.94 15.84
C CYS A 349 -5.44 15.40 15.33
N LEU A 350 -5.40 15.64 14.02
CA LEU A 350 -5.35 16.99 13.42
C LEU A 350 -6.40 17.98 13.99
N PRO A 351 -7.68 17.58 14.19
CA PRO A 351 -8.73 18.50 14.65
C PRO A 351 -8.50 18.99 16.08
N SER A 352 -7.90 18.15 16.93
CA SER A 352 -7.49 18.52 18.29
C SER A 352 -6.26 19.43 18.25
N THR A 353 -5.26 19.11 17.43
CA THR A 353 -4.03 19.92 17.29
C THR A 353 -4.31 21.34 16.82
N ARG A 354 -5.28 21.51 15.91
CA ARG A 354 -5.71 22.85 15.44
C ARG A 354 -6.24 23.74 16.58
N GLN A 355 -6.92 23.16 17.56
CA GLN A 355 -7.45 23.93 18.69
C GLN A 355 -6.31 24.50 19.56
N VAL A 356 -5.25 23.71 19.77
CA VAL A 356 -4.07 24.11 20.56
C VAL A 356 -3.30 25.23 19.90
N TRP A 357 -3.04 25.08 18.61
CA TRP A 357 -2.25 26.06 17.85
C TRP A 357 -2.90 27.44 17.88
N ARG A 358 -4.24 27.49 17.90
CA ARG A 358 -4.99 28.75 18.05
C ARG A 358 -4.86 29.38 19.43
N ILE A 359 -4.66 28.57 20.48
CA ILE A 359 -4.61 29.03 21.88
C ILE A 359 -3.18 29.38 22.31
N LEU A 360 -2.19 28.57 21.93
CA LEU A 360 -0.78 28.76 22.31
C LEU A 360 -0.06 29.79 21.43
N PHE A 361 -0.43 29.92 20.16
CA PHE A 361 0.22 30.85 19.22
C PHE A 361 -0.75 31.89 18.64
N PRO A 362 -1.47 32.65 19.47
CA PRO A 362 -2.45 33.62 18.96
C PRO A 362 -1.77 34.66 18.06
N LYS A 363 -0.53 35.08 18.39
CA LYS A 363 0.23 36.08 17.63
C LYS A 363 0.62 35.61 16.22
N ILE A 364 1.00 34.35 16.02
CA ILE A 364 1.36 33.80 14.70
C ILE A 364 0.11 33.70 13.81
N VAL A 365 -1.01 33.22 14.36
CA VAL A 365 -2.30 33.14 13.66
C VAL A 365 -2.82 34.55 13.30
N THR A 366 -2.62 35.54 14.17
CA THR A 366 -3.06 36.92 13.94
C THR A 366 -2.19 37.63 12.91
N GLN A 367 -0.87 37.36 12.88
CA GLN A 367 0.06 37.89 11.87
C GLN A 367 -0.27 37.36 10.47
N LEU A 368 -0.49 36.04 10.31
CA LEU A 368 -0.96 35.43 9.05
C LEU A 368 -2.29 36.03 8.55
N SER A 369 -3.14 36.49 9.47
CA SER A 369 -4.41 37.14 9.14
C SER A 369 -4.26 38.64 8.81
N ARG A 370 -3.19 39.30 9.27
CA ARG A 370 -2.94 40.75 9.09
C ARG A 370 -2.21 41.05 7.78
N THR A 371 -1.38 40.14 7.29
CA THR A 371 -0.65 40.29 6.03
C THR A 371 -1.58 40.33 4.80
N GLY A 372 -2.81 39.83 4.91
CA GLY A 372 -3.84 39.95 3.86
C GLY A 372 -4.63 41.27 3.84
N ARG A 373 -4.39 42.21 4.78
CA ARG A 373 -5.14 43.48 4.88
C ARG A 373 -4.29 44.74 4.68
N SER A 374 -2.97 44.60 4.52
CA SER A 374 -2.04 45.75 4.40
C SER A 374 -1.58 45.95 2.96
N ALA A 375 -2.51 46.10 2.02
CA ALA A 375 -2.20 46.48 0.64
C ALA A 375 -3.34 47.29 0.02
N LYS A 376 -3.77 48.39 0.66
CA LYS A 376 -4.46 49.46 -0.06
C LYS A 376 -4.44 50.76 0.75
N GLY A 377 -3.80 51.78 0.17
CA GLY A 377 -4.08 53.18 0.49
C GLY A 377 -2.99 53.95 1.23
N SER A 378 -1.78 54.03 0.68
CA SER A 378 -1.01 55.28 0.76
C SER A 378 -1.32 56.04 -0.51
N ASN A 379 -1.91 57.24 -0.40
CA ASN A 379 -1.71 58.36 -1.32
C ASN A 379 -2.20 59.62 -0.60
N ASN A 380 -1.24 60.42 -0.14
CA ASN A 380 -1.41 61.82 0.15
C ASN A 380 -1.34 62.57 -1.19
N GLU A 381 -2.38 63.34 -1.53
CA GLU A 381 -2.16 64.59 -2.27
C GLU A 381 -3.32 65.57 -2.05
N SER A 382 -2.92 66.84 -1.99
CA SER A 382 -3.65 68.00 -1.51
C SER A 382 -4.39 68.72 -2.63
N GLN A 383 -5.60 69.23 -2.39
CA GLN A 383 -6.01 70.63 -2.64
C GLN A 383 -7.52 70.85 -2.44
N ALA A 384 -7.84 72.09 -2.08
CA ALA A 384 -9.10 72.60 -1.57
C ALA A 384 -10.26 72.67 -2.59
N SER A 385 -11.51 72.56 -2.13
CA SER A 385 -12.54 73.63 -2.18
C SER A 385 -13.94 73.11 -1.77
N ARG A 386 -14.49 73.72 -0.72
CA ARG A 386 -15.89 74.13 -0.45
C ARG A 386 -17.11 73.23 -0.81
N THR A 387 -17.94 73.02 0.24
CA THR A 387 -19.42 73.17 0.29
C THR A 387 -20.29 71.92 0.52
N ILE A 388 -20.76 71.81 1.77
CA ILE A 388 -22.14 71.62 2.29
C ILE A 388 -22.97 70.36 1.94
N SER A 389 -23.46 69.76 3.06
CA SER A 389 -24.74 69.08 3.34
C SER A 389 -24.91 67.55 3.18
N SER A 390 -25.00 66.93 4.38
CA SER A 390 -25.97 65.94 4.89
C SER A 390 -26.06 64.50 4.31
N PRO A 391 -26.49 63.53 5.15
CA PRO A 391 -25.97 62.16 5.19
C PRO A 391 -26.86 61.12 4.46
N PRO A 392 -26.43 59.84 4.37
CA PRO A 392 -26.60 59.05 3.15
C PRO A 392 -27.79 58.08 3.17
N GLU A 393 -28.18 57.74 1.94
CA GLU A 393 -29.14 56.70 1.57
C GLU A 393 -28.44 55.33 1.36
N ARG A 394 -29.23 54.30 1.68
CA ARG A 394 -29.13 52.87 1.37
C ARG A 394 -28.37 52.48 0.08
N ALA A 395 -27.46 51.51 0.15
CA ALA A 395 -27.02 50.71 -1.01
C ALA A 395 -26.59 49.30 -0.53
N ARG A 396 -27.21 48.21 -1.00
CA ARG A 396 -27.15 47.51 -2.30
C ARG A 396 -26.04 46.45 -2.32
N VAL A 397 -26.43 45.28 -2.81
CA VAL A 397 -25.86 43.94 -2.67
C VAL A 397 -24.94 43.61 -3.87
N VAL A 398 -23.81 42.93 -3.56
CA VAL A 398 -23.04 41.93 -4.34
C VAL A 398 -22.31 42.38 -5.61
N SER A 399 -20.98 42.14 -5.69
CA SER A 399 -20.37 41.01 -6.42
C SER A 399 -18.82 41.08 -6.50
N TYR A 400 -18.17 39.89 -6.48
CA TYR A 400 -16.78 39.52 -6.87
C TYR A 400 -15.61 40.22 -6.13
N GLU A 401 -14.40 39.69 -5.97
CA GLU A 401 -13.65 38.59 -6.61
C GLU A 401 -12.54 38.08 -5.66
N GLU A 402 -12.02 36.89 -5.93
CA GLU A 402 -10.90 36.23 -5.22
C GLU A 402 -9.53 36.91 -5.43
N ALA A 403 -8.69 36.88 -4.39
CA ALA A 403 -7.21 36.91 -4.42
C ALA A 403 -6.69 36.87 -2.96
N SER A 404 -5.63 36.19 -2.51
CA SER A 404 -4.57 35.43 -3.17
C SER A 404 -3.78 34.64 -2.09
N ILE A 405 -3.57 33.32 -2.26
CA ILE A 405 -2.43 32.52 -1.76
C ILE A 405 -2.21 31.38 -2.78
N ALA A 406 -1.76 31.74 -3.98
CA ALA A 406 -1.51 30.80 -5.07
C ALA A 406 -0.01 30.62 -5.39
N HIS A 407 0.91 31.17 -4.59
CA HIS A 407 2.33 31.23 -4.97
C HIS A 407 3.28 30.27 -4.22
N LEU A 408 2.76 29.29 -3.47
CA LEU A 408 3.57 28.28 -2.75
C LEU A 408 3.37 26.84 -3.26
N VAL A 409 2.62 26.67 -4.35
CA VAL A 409 2.57 25.42 -5.11
C VAL A 409 2.88 25.82 -6.55
N GLY A 410 3.88 25.18 -7.16
CA GLY A 410 4.21 25.41 -8.56
C GLY A 410 2.96 25.32 -9.43
N ASP A 411 2.79 26.33 -10.28
CA ASP A 411 1.61 26.54 -11.09
C ASP A 411 1.47 25.47 -12.17
N PHE A 412 0.49 24.58 -12.01
CA PHE A 412 0.06 23.62 -13.04
C PHE A 412 -1.25 24.02 -13.71
N ARG A 413 -1.68 25.29 -13.60
CA ARG A 413 -3.02 25.70 -14.05
C ARG A 413 -3.12 26.40 -15.40
N ASN A 414 -2.02 26.62 -16.11
CA ASN A 414 -2.06 27.06 -17.50
C ASN A 414 -1.09 26.23 -18.36
N ILE A 415 -1.55 25.05 -18.78
CA ILE A 415 -1.17 24.50 -20.08
C ILE A 415 -2.40 24.74 -20.96
N ASP A 416 -2.30 25.68 -21.88
CA ASP A 416 -3.30 25.88 -22.92
C ASP A 416 -3.19 24.68 -23.88
N LEU A 417 -4.24 23.86 -23.93
CA LEU A 417 -4.30 22.66 -24.77
C LEU A 417 -4.44 22.98 -26.27
N ASN A 418 -4.45 24.26 -26.65
CA ASN A 418 -4.48 24.72 -28.04
C ASN A 418 -3.12 25.19 -28.59
N ASP A 419 -2.06 25.24 -27.77
CA ASP A 419 -0.74 25.75 -28.17
C ASP A 419 0.33 24.65 -28.37
N LEU A 420 -0.09 23.41 -28.62
CA LEU A 420 0.86 22.37 -29.03
C LEU A 420 1.31 22.61 -30.49
N PRO A 421 2.62 22.53 -30.78
CA PRO A 421 3.09 22.48 -32.16
C PRO A 421 2.42 21.30 -32.87
N SER A 422 1.92 21.54 -34.08
CA SER A 422 1.54 20.48 -35.00
C SER A 422 2.68 19.45 -35.08
N GLU A 423 2.40 18.21 -34.68
CA GLU A 423 3.35 17.11 -34.78
C GLU A 423 3.84 16.94 -36.23
N PRO A 424 5.14 16.70 -36.45
CA PRO A 424 5.66 16.29 -37.74
C PRO A 424 5.28 14.83 -38.02
N ASP A 425 5.05 14.56 -39.30
CA ASP A 425 4.71 13.26 -39.87
C ASP A 425 5.55 12.10 -39.31
N THR A 426 4.89 11.04 -38.83
CA THR A 426 5.51 9.73 -38.63
C THR A 426 4.81 8.67 -39.51
N PRO A 427 5.58 7.74 -40.10
CA PRO A 427 5.18 7.06 -41.33
C PRO A 427 4.19 5.92 -41.08
N SER A 428 3.33 5.75 -42.06
CA SER A 428 2.34 4.69 -42.22
C SER A 428 2.94 3.28 -42.14
N ILE A 429 2.32 2.40 -41.34
CA ILE A 429 2.46 0.94 -41.43
C ILE A 429 1.03 0.32 -41.50
N PRO A 430 0.80 -0.72 -42.33
CA PRO A 430 -0.49 -0.96 -42.97
C PRO A 430 -1.54 -1.67 -42.12
N LYS A 431 -2.81 -1.40 -42.45
CA LYS A 431 -4.01 -2.08 -41.94
C LYS A 431 -4.10 -3.52 -42.47
N THR A 432 -4.46 -4.46 -41.60
CA THR A 432 -5.09 -5.75 -41.97
C THR A 432 -6.33 -6.00 -41.07
N PRO A 433 -7.31 -6.79 -41.54
CA PRO A 433 -8.73 -6.51 -41.30
C PRO A 433 -9.33 -7.19 -40.06
N LYS A 434 -10.37 -6.54 -39.54
CA LYS A 434 -11.27 -7.02 -38.49
C LYS A 434 -12.11 -8.21 -38.99
N SER A 435 -12.11 -9.32 -38.26
CA SER A 435 -13.21 -10.29 -38.29
C SER A 435 -14.01 -10.18 -36.99
N ARG A 436 -15.33 -10.13 -37.17
CA ARG A 436 -16.39 -9.96 -36.16
C ARG A 436 -16.87 -11.35 -35.77
N ILE A 437 -16.84 -11.69 -34.48
CA ILE A 437 -17.53 -12.89 -33.95
C ILE A 437 -18.73 -12.39 -33.14
N GLU A 438 -19.91 -12.73 -33.63
CA GLU A 438 -21.23 -12.42 -33.08
C GLU A 438 -21.67 -13.63 -32.25
N PHE A 439 -21.87 -13.45 -30.94
CA PHE A 439 -22.41 -14.49 -30.07
C PHE A 439 -23.93 -14.52 -30.21
N LYS A 440 -24.47 -15.64 -30.69
CA LYS A 440 -25.91 -15.93 -30.70
C LYS A 440 -26.18 -17.04 -29.69
N GLU A 441 -26.93 -16.72 -28.64
CA GLU A 441 -27.52 -17.70 -27.74
C GLU A 441 -28.88 -18.15 -28.32
N GLU A 442 -29.13 -19.46 -28.35
CA GLU A 442 -30.47 -20.05 -28.21
C GLU A 442 -30.35 -21.54 -27.76
N PRO A 443 -31.36 -22.06 -27.01
CA PRO A 443 -31.23 -23.27 -26.18
C PRO A 443 -31.88 -24.52 -26.81
N CYS A 444 -31.55 -25.74 -26.33
CA CYS A 444 -32.54 -26.82 -26.05
C CYS A 444 -31.92 -28.14 -25.52
N SER A 445 -32.53 -28.62 -24.44
CA SER A 445 -32.92 -30.01 -24.07
C SER A 445 -32.26 -31.25 -24.72
N GLY A 446 -31.93 -32.23 -23.86
CA GLY A 446 -32.42 -33.61 -24.04
C GLY A 446 -31.42 -34.78 -24.12
N SER A 447 -31.33 -35.54 -23.02
CA SER A 447 -31.30 -37.02 -22.93
C SER A 447 -30.12 -37.88 -23.46
N SER A 448 -29.62 -38.70 -22.51
CA SER A 448 -29.23 -40.12 -22.61
C SER A 448 -27.84 -40.59 -23.09
N ARG A 449 -27.22 -41.32 -22.14
CA ARG A 449 -26.48 -42.61 -22.25
C ARG A 449 -25.06 -42.64 -22.84
N GLY A 450 -24.16 -43.22 -22.05
CA GLY A 450 -23.38 -44.39 -22.48
C GLY A 450 -21.86 -44.21 -22.54
N ASN A 451 -21.15 -45.05 -21.77
CA ASN A 451 -19.73 -45.43 -21.89
C ASN A 451 -19.23 -45.49 -23.34
N ASP A 452 -17.98 -45.14 -23.62
CA ASP A 452 -16.85 -46.08 -23.56
C ASP A 452 -15.51 -45.42 -23.94
N SER A 453 -14.44 -46.07 -23.51
CA SER A 453 -13.04 -45.72 -23.70
C SER A 453 -12.56 -45.98 -25.14
N THR A 454 -11.90 -45.04 -25.83
CA THR A 454 -10.82 -45.39 -26.78
C THR A 454 -9.88 -44.23 -27.16
N ARG A 455 -8.61 -44.63 -27.27
CA ARG A 455 -7.37 -43.94 -27.66
C ARG A 455 -7.33 -43.55 -29.16
N SER A 456 -6.49 -42.55 -29.47
CA SER A 456 -5.62 -42.38 -30.66
C SER A 456 -5.99 -41.34 -31.75
N MET A 457 -4.93 -40.66 -32.19
CA MET A 457 -4.61 -40.13 -33.53
C MET A 457 -5.01 -38.69 -33.90
N LEU A 458 -3.99 -37.81 -33.78
CA LEU A 458 -3.45 -36.96 -34.85
C LEU A 458 -4.24 -36.93 -36.18
N LYS A 459 -4.73 -35.75 -36.55
CA LYS A 459 -4.81 -35.32 -37.95
C LYS A 459 -4.53 -33.84 -38.08
N ILE A 460 -3.36 -33.56 -38.66
CA ILE A 460 -3.00 -32.30 -39.31
C ILE A 460 -3.98 -32.11 -40.47
N LYS A 461 -4.54 -30.91 -40.61
CA LYS A 461 -5.07 -30.44 -41.89
C LYS A 461 -4.67 -28.98 -42.08
N GLU A 462 -3.68 -28.84 -42.94
CA GLU A 462 -3.28 -27.63 -43.67
C GLU A 462 -4.36 -27.24 -44.69
N GLU A 463 -4.17 -26.06 -45.31
CA GLU A 463 -4.98 -25.39 -46.35
C GLU A 463 -6.03 -24.42 -45.78
N ALA A 464 -6.03 -23.12 -46.11
CA ALA A 464 -5.28 -22.34 -47.10
C ALA A 464 -5.18 -20.86 -46.67
#